data_AF-A0A382WH76-F1
#
_entry.id   AF-A0A382WH76-F1
#
_cell.length_a   1.000
_cell.length_b   1.000
_cell.length_c   1.000
_cell.angle_alpha   90.00
_cell.angle_beta   90.00
_cell.angle_gamma   90.00
#
_symmetry.space_group_name_H-M   'P 1'
#
loop_
_entity.id
_entity.type
_entity.pdbx_description
1 polymer ?
#
loop_
_entity_poly.entity_id
_entity_poly.type
_entity_poly.pdbx_seq_one_letter_code
_entity_poly.pdbx_strand_id
1 'polypeptide(L)'
;MLSLVSERIENYVSKHTSEVSNILKQLEDETYKNVPMPQMLSGPIVGNLLASLVATSQASRILEVGTFTGYATLMMAEALIDEDGSVITIDRDEICTAI
;
A
#
# COMPACT_ATOMS: atom_id res chain seq x y z
N MET A 1 -18.67 15.32 -3.34
CA MET A 1 -17.34 15.61 -2.78
C MET A 1 -16.53 16.27 -3.87
N LEU A 2 -15.87 17.40 -3.61
CA LEU A 2 -15.02 18.06 -4.62
C LEU A 2 -13.70 17.29 -4.72
N SER A 3 -13.43 16.66 -5.86
CA SER A 3 -12.11 16.06 -6.12
C SER A 3 -11.15 17.13 -6.63
N LEU A 4 -9.89 17.06 -6.16
CA LEU A 4 -8.79 17.89 -6.66
C LEU A 4 -8.39 17.51 -8.09
N VAL A 5 -8.78 16.32 -8.55
CA VAL A 5 -8.43 15.75 -9.84
C VAL A 5 -9.71 15.45 -10.62
N SER A 6 -9.72 15.67 -11.93
CA SER A 6 -10.89 15.33 -12.74
C SER A 6 -11.11 13.82 -12.76
N GLU A 7 -12.37 13.37 -12.71
CA GLU A 7 -12.75 11.96 -12.82
C GLU A 7 -12.12 11.25 -14.05
N ARG A 8 -11.98 11.98 -15.17
CA ARG A 8 -11.31 11.47 -16.38
C ARG A 8 -9.86 11.05 -16.11
N ILE A 9 -9.12 11.82 -15.32
CA ILE A 9 -7.73 11.52 -14.96
C ILE A 9 -7.70 10.36 -13.96
N GLU A 10 -8.59 10.34 -12.96
CA GLU A 10 -8.67 9.24 -11.99
C GLU A 10 -8.93 7.90 -12.70
N ASN A 11 -9.91 7.86 -13.60
CA ASN A 11 -10.22 6.67 -14.41
C ASN A 11 -9.06 6.26 -15.31
N TYR A 12 -8.35 7.24 -15.92
CA TYR A 12 -7.19 6.96 -16.73
C TYR A 12 -6.08 6.32 -15.89
N VAL A 13 -5.73 6.91 -14.74
CA VAL A 13 -4.66 6.40 -13.87
C VAL A 13 -5.02 5.01 -13.34
N SER A 14 -6.26 4.81 -12.85
CA SER A 14 -6.72 3.51 -12.36
C SER A 14 -6.60 2.42 -13.44
N LYS A 15 -7.01 2.71 -14.68
CA LYS A 15 -6.94 1.75 -15.80
C LYS A 15 -5.51 1.43 -16.26
N HIS A 16 -4.55 2.31 -16.02
CA HIS A 16 -3.16 2.16 -16.46
C HIS A 16 -2.18 1.90 -15.29
N THR A 17 -2.68 1.65 -14.09
CA THR A 17 -1.90 1.20 -12.95
C THR A 17 -1.83 -0.32 -12.97
N SER A 18 -0.68 -0.89 -12.66
CA SER A 18 -0.51 -2.34 -12.57
C SER A 18 -1.45 -2.96 -11.54
N GLU A 19 -1.95 -4.16 -11.84
CA GLU A 19 -2.72 -4.92 -10.86
C GLU A 19 -1.87 -5.30 -9.65
N VAL A 20 -2.54 -5.42 -8.50
CA VAL A 20 -1.96 -5.88 -7.24
C VAL A 20 -2.23 -7.36 -7.01
N SER A 21 -1.45 -7.97 -6.13
CA SER A 21 -1.60 -9.38 -5.75
C SER A 21 -2.98 -9.66 -5.11
N ASN A 22 -3.41 -10.92 -5.17
CA ASN A 22 -4.70 -11.31 -4.60
C ASN A 22 -4.77 -11.10 -3.09
N ILE A 23 -3.64 -11.22 -2.38
CA ILE A 23 -3.59 -10.97 -0.93
C ILE A 23 -3.87 -9.49 -0.62
N LEU A 24 -3.37 -8.56 -1.44
CA LEU A 24 -3.64 -7.13 -1.30
C LEU A 24 -5.12 -6.80 -1.58
N LYS A 25 -5.74 -7.46 -2.56
CA LYS A 25 -7.20 -7.33 -2.82
C LYS A 25 -8.01 -7.83 -1.61
N GLN A 26 -7.62 -8.96 -1.02
CA GLN A 26 -8.27 -9.49 0.18
C GLN A 26 -8.09 -8.58 1.40
N LEU A 27 -6.88 -8.03 1.58
CA LEU A 27 -6.59 -7.09 2.67
C LEU A 27 -7.40 -5.80 2.52
N GLU A 28 -7.52 -5.28 1.29
CA GLU A 28 -8.37 -4.12 1.01
C GLU A 28 -9.83 -4.41 1.39
N ASP A 29 -10.39 -5.53 0.93
CA ASP A 29 -11.75 -5.96 1.30
C ASP A 29 -11.93 -6.09 2.82
N GLU A 30 -10.96 -6.69 3.52
CA GLU A 30 -11.00 -6.88 4.97
C GLU A 30 -10.92 -5.55 5.73
N THR A 31 -10.07 -4.64 5.25
CA THR A 31 -9.92 -3.28 5.79
C THR A 31 -11.23 -2.52 5.68
N TYR A 32 -11.87 -2.54 4.50
CA TYR A 32 -13.15 -1.85 4.28
C TYR A 32 -14.31 -2.42 5.10
N LYS A 33 -14.26 -3.70 5.46
CA LYS A 33 -15.30 -4.36 6.26
C LYS A 33 -15.15 -4.09 7.76
N ASN A 34 -13.91 -4.09 8.26
CA ASN A 34 -13.67 -4.25 9.70
C ASN A 34 -12.94 -3.07 10.36
N VAL A 35 -12.32 -2.18 9.59
CA VAL A 35 -11.44 -1.14 10.14
C VAL A 35 -12.09 0.24 10.03
N PRO A 36 -12.06 1.06 11.08
CA PRO A 36 -12.51 2.44 10.99
C PRO A 36 -11.66 3.22 9.98
N MET A 37 -12.30 4.14 9.27
CA MET A 37 -11.62 5.01 8.28
C MET A 37 -10.82 4.24 7.21
N PRO A 38 -11.41 3.24 6.52
CA PRO A 38 -10.69 2.38 5.57
C PRO A 38 -10.10 3.14 4.37
N GLN A 39 -10.60 4.35 4.09
CA GLN A 39 -10.03 5.26 3.09
C GLN A 39 -8.60 5.72 3.38
N MET A 40 -8.04 5.39 4.55
CA MET A 40 -6.62 5.62 4.88
C MET A 40 -5.68 4.68 4.10
N LEU A 41 -6.19 3.66 3.40
CA LEU A 41 -5.41 2.83 2.50
C LEU A 41 -4.74 3.65 1.39
N SER A 42 -3.47 3.34 1.15
CA SER A 42 -2.70 3.89 0.01
C SER A 42 -3.28 3.46 -1.35
N GLY A 43 -3.83 2.25 -1.42
CA GLY A 43 -4.37 1.67 -2.66
C GLY A 43 -3.32 1.38 -3.73
N PRO A 44 -3.75 0.88 -4.90
CA PRO A 44 -2.85 0.34 -5.92
C PRO A 44 -1.96 1.41 -6.56
N ILE A 45 -2.45 2.64 -6.73
CA ILE A 45 -1.69 3.73 -7.37
C ILE A 45 -0.47 4.10 -6.55
N VAL A 46 -0.68 4.41 -5.27
CA VAL A 46 0.42 4.80 -4.36
C VAL A 46 1.30 3.61 -4.04
N GLY A 47 0.73 2.42 -3.83
CA GLY A 47 1.49 1.20 -3.59
C GLY A 47 2.47 0.90 -4.74
N ASN A 48 2.03 0.99 -6.00
CA ASN A 48 2.90 0.72 -7.15
C ASN A 48 4.02 1.75 -7.29
N LEU A 49 3.75 3.01 -6.93
CA LEU A 49 4.80 4.02 -6.88
C LEU A 49 5.86 3.65 -5.83
N LEU A 50 5.44 3.28 -4.62
CA LEU A 50 6.37 2.86 -3.55
C LEU A 50 7.17 1.63 -3.96
N ALA A 51 6.52 0.60 -4.50
CA ALA A 51 7.19 -0.59 -5.02
C ALA A 51 8.24 -0.25 -6.10
N SER A 52 7.91 0.67 -7.01
CA SER A 52 8.85 1.15 -8.04
C SER A 52 10.05 1.87 -7.43
N LEU A 53 9.85 2.67 -6.37
CA LEU A 53 10.93 3.34 -5.65
C LEU A 53 11.83 2.32 -4.93
N VAL A 54 11.27 1.28 -4.31
CA VAL A 54 12.03 0.20 -3.69
C VAL A 54 12.90 -0.51 -4.72
N ALA A 55 12.30 -0.96 -5.83
CA ALA A 55 13.00 -1.69 -6.87
C ALA A 55 14.11 -0.85 -7.53
N THR A 56 13.87 0.43 -7.79
CA THR A 56 14.85 1.33 -8.43
C THR A 56 15.97 1.77 -7.49
N SER A 57 15.67 1.93 -6.19
CA SER A 57 16.68 2.26 -5.18
C SER A 57 17.49 1.05 -4.71
N GLN A 58 17.02 -0.17 -4.99
CA GLN A 58 17.59 -1.42 -4.47
C GLN A 58 17.69 -1.41 -2.94
N ALA A 59 16.67 -0.86 -2.28
CA ALA A 59 16.63 -0.83 -0.83
C ALA A 59 16.54 -2.26 -0.26
N SER A 60 17.44 -2.61 0.67
CA SER A 60 17.35 -3.86 1.46
C SER A 60 16.71 -3.66 2.83
N ARG A 61 16.59 -2.42 3.31
CA ARG A 61 16.04 -2.10 4.64
C ARG A 61 15.14 -0.89 4.54
N ILE A 62 13.87 -1.08 4.86
CA ILE A 62 12.84 -0.05 4.79
C ILE A 62 12.31 0.20 6.20
N LEU A 63 12.21 1.47 6.59
CA LEU A 63 11.47 1.89 7.78
C LEU A 63 10.20 2.60 7.32
N GLU A 64 9.05 2.07 7.71
CA GLU A 64 7.74 2.68 7.49
C GLU A 64 7.18 3.20 8.82
N VAL A 65 6.66 4.43 8.80
CA VAL A 65 6.02 5.06 9.96
C VAL A 65 4.54 5.27 9.62
N GLY A 66 3.68 4.49 10.28
CA GLY A 66 2.27 4.33 9.96
C GLY A 66 2.04 3.05 9.14
N THR A 67 1.69 1.96 9.82
CA THR A 67 1.39 0.66 9.22
C THR A 67 -0.06 0.60 8.74
N PHE A 68 -0.99 1.16 9.52
CA PHE A 68 -2.42 0.90 9.38
C PHE A 68 -2.69 -0.61 9.26
N THR A 69 -3.33 -1.07 8.19
CA THR A 69 -3.57 -2.50 7.92
C THR A 69 -2.45 -3.17 7.11
N GLY A 70 -1.38 -2.46 6.78
CA GLY A 70 -0.18 -3.04 6.17
C GLY A 70 -0.16 -3.13 4.64
N TYR A 71 -1.10 -2.49 3.92
CA TYR A 71 -1.16 -2.56 2.45
C TYR A 71 0.10 -2.02 1.77
N ALA A 72 0.58 -0.83 2.19
CA ALA A 72 1.80 -0.25 1.66
C ALA A 72 3.04 -1.06 2.09
N THR A 73 3.06 -1.55 3.33
CA THR A 73 4.09 -2.44 3.86
C THR A 73 4.27 -3.67 2.96
N LEU A 74 3.17 -4.36 2.62
CA LEU A 74 3.20 -5.54 1.76
C LEU A 74 3.67 -5.20 0.34
N MET A 75 3.18 -4.11 -0.25
CA MET A 75 3.63 -3.65 -1.58
C MET A 75 5.14 -3.35 -1.61
N MET A 76 5.68 -2.73 -0.56
CA MET A 76 7.11 -2.48 -0.44
C MET A 76 7.90 -3.77 -0.22
N ALA A 77 7.38 -4.69 0.59
CA ALA A 77 8.01 -5.98 0.84
C ALA A 77 8.05 -6.87 -0.42
N GLU A 78 6.97 -6.92 -1.20
CA GLU A 78 6.92 -7.63 -2.49
C GLU A 78 7.92 -7.07 -3.53
N ALA A 79 8.38 -5.83 -3.36
CA ALA A 79 9.32 -5.17 -4.26
C ALA A 79 10.79 -5.30 -3.85
N LEU A 80 11.09 -5.90 -2.69
CA LEU A 80 12.46 -6.17 -2.25
C LEU A 80 13.11 -7.19 -3.19
N ILE A 81 14.32 -6.89 -3.65
CA ILE A 81 15.13 -7.78 -4.51
C ILE A 81 16.06 -8.65 -3.68
N ASP A 82 16.51 -8.14 -2.54
CA ASP A 82 17.38 -8.84 -1.59
C ASP A 82 16.55 -9.82 -0.76
N GLU A 83 16.90 -11.11 -0.77
CA GLU A 83 16.23 -12.17 -0.01
C GLU A 83 16.30 -11.92 1.51
N ASP A 84 17.38 -11.28 1.98
CA ASP A 84 17.54 -10.87 3.38
C ASP A 84 16.96 -9.46 3.64
N GLY A 85 16.24 -8.92 2.65
CA GLY A 85 15.58 -7.63 2.73
C GLY A 85 14.48 -7.62 3.78
N SER A 86 14.24 -6.45 4.38
CA SER A 86 13.19 -6.31 5.39
C SER A 86 12.51 -4.96 5.38
N VAL A 87 11.23 -4.99 5.74
CA VAL A 87 10.43 -3.80 6.07
C VAL A 87 10.14 -3.83 7.56
N ILE A 88 10.62 -2.82 8.27
CA ILE A 88 10.22 -2.54 9.65
C ILE A 88 9.15 -1.48 9.58
N THR A 89 7.95 -1.80 10.05
CA THR A 89 6.84 -0.85 10.12
C THR A 89 6.43 -0.64 11.57
N ILE A 90 6.03 0.59 11.89
CA ILE A 90 5.57 0.96 13.23
C ILE A 90 4.25 1.70 13.15
N ASP A 91 3.32 1.33 14.03
CA ASP A 91 2.08 2.04 14.24
C ASP A 91 1.77 2.11 15.74
N ARG A 92 0.96 3.10 16.12
CA ARG A 92 0.45 3.27 17.47
C ARG A 92 -0.91 2.61 17.68
N ASP A 93 -1.61 2.27 16.61
CA ASP A 93 -2.96 1.71 16.66
C ASP A 93 -2.94 0.19 16.50
N GLU A 94 -3.02 -0.50 17.65
CA GLU A 94 -3.01 -1.96 17.70
C GLU A 94 -4.23 -2.59 17.01
N ILE A 95 -5.37 -1.89 16.93
CA ILE A 95 -6.60 -2.41 16.32
C ILE A 95 -6.41 -2.53 14.82
N CYS A 96 -5.85 -1.49 14.19
CA CYS A 96 -5.62 -1.48 12.76
C CYS A 96 -4.56 -2.51 12.34
N THR A 97 -3.53 -2.72 13.17
CA THR A 97 -2.44 -3.67 12.88
C THR A 97 -2.77 -5.13 13.17
N ALA A 98 -3.92 -5.42 13.78
CA ALA A 98 -4.33 -6.78 14.14
C ALA A 98 -5.12 -7.51 13.03
N ILE A 99 -5.30 -6.86 11.87
CA ILE A 99 -6.01 -7.36 10.68
C ILE A 99 -5.15 -8.39 9.93
#